data_AF-A0A1Q7QR08-F1
#
_entry.id   AF-A0A1Q7QR08-F1
#
_cell.length_a   1.000
_cell.length_b   1.000
_cell.length_c   1.000
_cell.angle_alpha   90.00
_cell.angle_beta   90.00
_cell.angle_gamma   90.00
#
_symmetry.space_group_name_H-M   'P 1'
#
loop_
_entity.id
_entity.type
_entity.pdbx_description
1 polymer ?
#
loop_
_entity_poly.entity_id
_entity_poly.type
_entity_poly.pdbx_seq_one_letter_code
_entity_poly.pdbx_strand_id
1 'polypeptide(L)'
;MIAMPTFWWALLVAGWAGWIVVVVKQIEAKLGALFSGSPVLQDLLKNLSGGNSDFNASFLGAMFGILPIFLMAFAVTQVNRWASDESDGRLDLVLSAPRSRARVLLGRFAALSTAAVVIGLAALVATLVASSVVGVSLNTANVVAATLTLVPMGLLVAAIGFLAAGWLRTAADTGLVSFLLAAWFFISFVGPELKLPEATLRLSAFYYYGTPLLHGVQLANLAVLVAVGAAALVLGTLRFARKDIAV
;
A
#
# COMPACT_ATOMS: atom_id res chain seq x y z
N MET A 1 -19.08 -1.04 10.69
CA MET A 1 -17.95 -0.93 11.63
C MET A 1 -16.66 -1.27 10.89
N ILE A 2 -15.61 -0.45 11.02
CA ILE A 2 -14.34 -0.64 10.29
C ILE A 2 -13.44 -1.71 10.93
N ALA A 3 -13.59 -1.96 12.23
CA ALA A 3 -12.71 -2.85 13.01
C ALA A 3 -12.64 -4.29 12.48
N MET A 4 -13.78 -4.88 12.10
CA MET A 4 -13.82 -6.26 11.60
C MET A 4 -13.06 -6.40 10.26
N PRO A 5 -13.30 -5.55 9.24
CA PRO A 5 -12.43 -5.47 8.08
C PRO A 5 -10.96 -5.26 8.44
N THR A 6 -10.63 -4.31 9.33
CA THR A 6 -9.24 -4.03 9.73
C THR A 6 -8.55 -5.26 10.29
N PHE A 7 -9.23 -6.05 11.10
CA PHE A 7 -8.68 -7.29 11.66
C PHE A 7 -8.29 -8.29 10.57
N TRP A 8 -9.19 -8.57 9.63
CA TRP A 8 -8.91 -9.51 8.54
C TRP A 8 -7.83 -9.01 7.59
N TRP A 9 -7.86 -7.72 7.26
CA TRP A 9 -6.81 -7.12 6.44
C TRP A 9 -5.46 -7.10 7.16
N ALA A 10 -5.42 -6.83 8.46
CA ALA A 10 -4.20 -6.89 9.25
C ALA A 10 -3.62 -8.31 9.25
N LEU A 11 -4.46 -9.34 9.44
CA LEU A 11 -4.04 -10.74 9.35
C LEU A 11 -3.51 -11.09 7.98
N LEU A 12 -4.18 -10.67 6.90
CA LEU A 12 -3.74 -10.93 5.53
C LEU A 12 -2.38 -10.29 5.25
N VAL A 13 -2.23 -9.00 5.57
CA VAL A 13 -1.00 -8.24 5.31
C VAL A 13 0.16 -8.75 6.18
N ALA A 14 -0.10 -9.01 7.47
CA ALA A 14 0.89 -9.60 8.38
C ALA A 14 1.30 -11.01 7.93
N GLY A 15 0.32 -11.83 7.55
CA GLY A 15 0.55 -13.18 7.03
C GLY A 15 1.41 -13.16 5.78
N TRP A 16 1.07 -12.30 4.81
CA TRP A 16 1.88 -12.10 3.61
C TRP A 16 3.30 -11.64 3.95
N ALA A 17 3.45 -10.60 4.78
CA ALA A 17 4.74 -10.03 5.14
C ALA A 17 5.65 -11.05 5.86
N GLY A 18 5.10 -11.82 6.80
CA GLY A 18 5.85 -12.88 7.49
C GLY A 18 6.18 -14.06 6.58
N TRP A 19 5.21 -14.52 5.77
CA TRP A 19 5.39 -15.64 4.85
C TRP A 19 6.48 -15.38 3.83
N ILE A 20 6.57 -14.15 3.31
CA ILE A 20 7.57 -13.76 2.32
C ILE A 20 9.00 -13.96 2.84
N VAL A 21 9.25 -13.64 4.11
CA VAL A 21 10.57 -13.80 4.75
C VAL A 21 10.94 -15.28 4.81
N VAL A 22 9.98 -16.14 5.16
CA VAL A 22 10.15 -17.59 5.17
C VAL A 22 10.46 -18.10 3.76
N VAL A 23 9.72 -17.66 2.75
CA VAL A 23 9.92 -18.07 1.34
C VAL A 23 11.31 -17.67 0.85
N VAL A 24 11.77 -16.45 1.14
CA VAL A 24 13.12 -16.00 0.76
C VAL A 24 14.19 -16.94 1.34
N LYS A 25 14.09 -17.30 2.62
CA LYS A 25 15.05 -18.24 3.22
C LYS A 25 14.98 -19.63 2.61
N GLN A 26 13.78 -20.12 2.29
CA GLN A 26 13.63 -21.42 1.63
C GLN A 26 14.26 -21.44 0.25
N ILE A 27 14.10 -20.35 -0.51
CA ILE A 27 14.72 -20.19 -1.83
C ILE A 27 16.24 -20.12 -1.67
N GLU A 28 16.76 -19.32 -0.74
CA GLU A 28 18.20 -19.25 -0.42
C GLU A 28 18.77 -20.64 -0.12
N ALA A 29 18.11 -21.43 0.73
CA ALA A 29 18.55 -22.77 1.11
C ALA A 29 18.53 -23.75 -0.08
N LYS A 30 17.47 -23.73 -0.88
CA LYS A 30 17.34 -24.60 -2.07
C LYS A 30 18.37 -24.24 -3.15
N LEU A 31 18.55 -22.94 -3.40
CA LEU A 31 19.58 -22.44 -4.29
C LEU A 31 20.96 -22.87 -3.80
N GLY A 32 21.28 -22.63 -2.53
CA GLY A 32 22.54 -23.07 -1.93
C GLY A 32 22.81 -24.57 -2.10
N ALA A 33 21.80 -25.42 -1.90
CA ALA A 33 21.91 -26.86 -2.11
C ALA A 33 22.17 -27.24 -3.57
N LEU A 34 21.50 -26.58 -4.52
CA LEU A 34 21.72 -26.78 -5.96
C LEU A 34 23.12 -26.33 -6.40
N PHE A 35 23.59 -25.21 -5.85
CA PHE A 35 24.93 -24.67 -6.14
C PHE A 35 26.05 -25.47 -5.49
N SER A 36 25.80 -26.11 -4.35
CA SER A 36 26.77 -27.01 -3.70
C SER A 36 27.07 -28.26 -4.54
N GLY A 37 26.15 -28.65 -5.43
CA GLY A 37 26.27 -29.85 -6.26
C GLY A 37 27.07 -29.68 -7.57
N SER A 38 27.43 -28.46 -7.98
CA SER A 38 28.18 -28.22 -9.22
C SER A 38 29.08 -26.98 -9.14
N PRO A 39 30.41 -27.13 -9.26
CA PRO A 39 31.36 -26.00 -9.31
C PRO A 39 31.04 -24.99 -10.42
N VAL A 40 30.55 -25.47 -11.56
CA VAL A 40 30.15 -24.63 -12.71
C VAL A 40 29.02 -23.68 -12.34
N LEU A 41 28.05 -24.13 -11.53
CA LEU A 41 26.93 -23.30 -11.11
C LEU A 41 27.34 -22.27 -10.04
N GLN A 42 28.35 -22.56 -9.22
CA GLN A 42 28.90 -21.60 -8.26
C GLN A 42 29.62 -20.45 -8.95
N ASP A 43 30.42 -20.76 -9.99
CA ASP A 43 31.11 -19.74 -10.78
C ASP A 43 30.12 -18.94 -11.64
N LEU A 44 29.09 -19.59 -12.21
CA LEU A 44 27.99 -18.88 -12.87
C LEU A 44 27.26 -17.94 -11.92
N LEU A 45 26.96 -18.37 -10.69
CA LEU A 45 26.31 -17.51 -9.71
C LEU A 45 27.22 -16.34 -9.31
N LYS A 46 28.51 -16.58 -9.05
CA LYS A 46 29.48 -15.49 -8.75
C LYS A 46 29.57 -14.48 -9.89
N ASN A 47 29.59 -14.94 -11.14
CA ASN A 47 29.67 -14.07 -12.30
C ASN A 47 28.35 -13.35 -12.62
N LEU A 48 27.19 -14.00 -12.42
CA LEU A 48 25.86 -13.39 -12.61
C LEU A 48 25.45 -12.45 -11.47
N SER A 49 25.88 -12.73 -10.24
CA SER A 49 25.64 -11.89 -9.06
C SER A 49 26.68 -10.78 -8.88
N GLY A 50 27.70 -10.70 -9.75
CA GLY A 50 28.76 -9.71 -9.65
C GLY A 50 29.60 -9.81 -8.38
N GLY A 51 29.66 -11.00 -7.75
CA GLY A 51 30.36 -11.24 -6.49
C GLY A 51 29.62 -10.79 -5.23
N ASN A 52 28.42 -10.19 -5.34
CA ASN A 52 27.67 -9.69 -4.19
C ASN A 52 26.45 -10.57 -3.88
N SER A 53 26.36 -10.98 -2.63
CA SER A 53 25.37 -11.86 -1.99
C SER A 53 23.93 -11.30 -1.90
N ASP A 54 23.46 -10.49 -2.85
CA ASP A 54 22.24 -9.68 -2.70
C ASP A 54 21.01 -10.15 -3.50
N PHE A 55 21.04 -11.38 -4.03
CA PHE A 55 19.85 -12.00 -4.63
C PHE A 55 18.68 -12.03 -3.64
N ASN A 56 18.95 -12.39 -2.38
CA ASN A 56 17.94 -12.44 -1.33
C ASN A 56 17.35 -11.07 -1.02
N ALA A 57 18.19 -10.03 -0.96
CA ALA A 57 17.75 -8.67 -0.71
C ALA A 57 16.88 -8.16 -1.86
N SER A 58 17.31 -8.38 -3.10
CA SER A 58 16.58 -7.96 -4.31
C SER A 58 15.25 -8.69 -4.44
N PHE A 59 15.23 -10.00 -4.22
CA PHE A 59 14.01 -10.81 -4.25
C PHE A 59 13.05 -10.42 -3.13
N LEU A 60 13.55 -10.26 -1.90
CA LEU A 60 12.75 -9.80 -0.77
C LEU A 60 12.18 -8.40 -1.03
N GLY A 61 12.98 -7.48 -1.57
CA GLY A 61 12.55 -6.13 -1.94
C GLY A 61 11.45 -6.12 -2.99
N ALA A 62 11.56 -6.92 -4.04
CA ALA A 62 10.54 -7.06 -5.08
C ALA A 62 9.22 -7.61 -4.52
N MET A 63 9.32 -8.64 -3.68
CA MET A 63 8.16 -9.28 -3.06
C MET A 63 7.50 -8.36 -2.01
N PHE A 64 8.30 -7.60 -1.24
CA PHE A 64 7.80 -6.53 -0.36
C PHE A 64 7.17 -5.38 -1.14
N GLY A 65 7.60 -5.12 -2.38
CA GLY A 65 7.02 -4.12 -3.27
C GLY A 65 5.55 -4.38 -3.61
N ILE A 66 5.04 -5.58 -3.33
CA ILE A 66 3.62 -5.93 -3.50
C ILE A 66 2.79 -5.45 -2.29
N LEU A 67 3.34 -5.37 -1.08
CA LEU A 67 2.59 -4.99 0.13
C LEU A 67 1.74 -3.71 0.03
N PRO A 68 2.21 -2.62 -0.62
CA PRO A 68 1.39 -1.42 -0.80
C PRO A 68 0.05 -1.69 -1.46
N ILE A 69 -0.04 -2.68 -2.37
CA ILE A 69 -1.29 -3.00 -3.06
C ILE A 69 -2.37 -3.44 -2.10
N PHE A 70 -2.03 -4.18 -1.05
CA PHE A 70 -3.02 -4.64 -0.08
C PHE A 70 -3.59 -3.48 0.73
N LEU A 71 -2.75 -2.51 1.10
CA LEU A 71 -3.23 -1.35 1.85
C LEU A 71 -4.03 -0.38 0.96
N MET A 72 -3.62 -0.22 -0.29
CA MET A 72 -4.40 0.50 -1.29
C MET A 72 -5.75 -0.19 -1.53
N ALA A 73 -5.78 -1.52 -1.70
CA ALA A 73 -7.00 -2.29 -1.87
C ALA A 73 -7.91 -2.19 -0.63
N PHE A 74 -7.35 -2.25 0.58
CA PHE A 74 -8.09 -1.97 1.81
C PHE A 74 -8.77 -0.60 1.74
N ALA A 75 -8.04 0.45 1.33
CA ALA A 75 -8.61 1.78 1.17
C ALA A 75 -9.75 1.81 0.14
N VAL A 76 -9.61 1.13 -1.01
CA VAL A 76 -10.69 0.96 -2.00
C VAL A 76 -11.93 0.33 -1.35
N THR A 77 -11.77 -0.74 -0.56
CA THR A 77 -12.92 -1.37 0.12
C THR A 77 -13.62 -0.40 1.07
N GLN A 78 -12.88 0.49 1.75
CA GLN A 78 -13.49 1.47 2.65
C GLN A 78 -14.23 2.57 1.89
N VAL A 79 -13.68 3.03 0.76
CA VAL A 79 -14.36 3.98 -0.14
C VAL A 79 -15.66 3.36 -0.66
N ASN A 80 -15.62 2.11 -1.13
CA ASN A 80 -16.80 1.39 -1.62
C ASN A 80 -17.88 1.22 -0.54
N ARG A 81 -17.48 0.94 0.70
CA ARG A 81 -18.42 0.85 1.82
C ARG A 81 -19.09 2.17 2.12
N TRP A 82 -18.36 3.28 2.02
CA TRP A 82 -18.96 4.59 2.24
C TRP A 82 -19.91 4.95 1.10
N ALA A 83 -19.51 4.69 -0.14
CA ALA A 83 -20.40 4.82 -1.28
C ALA A 83 -21.73 4.06 -1.05
N SER A 84 -21.67 2.81 -0.59
CA SER A 84 -22.87 2.05 -0.21
C SER A 84 -23.68 2.71 0.93
N ASP A 85 -23.02 3.21 1.97
CA ASP A 85 -23.71 3.91 3.07
C ASP A 85 -24.46 5.17 2.58
N GLU A 86 -23.96 5.84 1.54
CA GLU A 86 -24.60 7.00 0.92
C GLU A 86 -25.80 6.59 0.06
N SER A 87 -25.67 5.54 -0.76
CA SER A 87 -26.80 5.04 -1.57
C SER A 87 -27.94 4.47 -0.72
N ASP A 88 -27.61 3.92 0.45
CA ASP A 88 -28.59 3.32 1.37
C ASP A 88 -29.26 4.35 2.29
N GLY A 89 -29.00 5.66 2.11
CA GLY A 89 -29.56 6.74 2.94
C GLY A 89 -29.04 6.76 4.38
N ARG A 90 -28.05 5.93 4.72
CA ARG A 90 -27.48 5.88 6.09
C ARG A 90 -26.71 7.15 6.42
N LEU A 91 -26.19 7.83 5.40
CA LEU A 91 -25.57 9.14 5.55
C LEU A 91 -26.57 10.19 6.05
N ASP A 92 -27.81 10.16 5.57
CA ASP A 92 -28.86 11.10 5.96
C ASP A 92 -29.26 10.92 7.43
N LEU A 93 -29.31 9.68 7.90
CA LEU A 93 -29.51 9.37 9.33
C LEU A 93 -28.40 9.96 10.20
N VAL A 94 -27.14 9.92 9.76
CA VAL A 94 -26.02 10.49 10.53
C VAL A 94 -26.01 12.02 10.49
N LEU A 95 -26.40 12.61 9.36
CA LEU A 95 -26.48 14.06 9.18
C LEU A 95 -27.76 14.69 9.78
N SER A 96 -28.74 13.89 10.17
CA SER A 96 -29.90 14.35 10.95
C SER A 96 -29.48 14.87 12.35
N ALA A 97 -28.35 14.40 12.88
CA ALA A 97 -27.74 14.96 14.07
C ALA A 97 -27.03 16.29 13.71
N PRO A 98 -27.02 17.29 14.62
CA PRO A 98 -26.39 18.60 14.39
C PRO A 98 -24.85 18.49 14.42
N ARG A 99 -24.27 17.80 13.45
CA ARG A 99 -22.83 17.64 13.25
C ARG A 99 -22.44 18.20 11.89
N SER A 100 -21.33 18.93 11.87
CA SER A 100 -20.79 19.44 10.61
C SER A 100 -20.38 18.28 9.69
N ARG A 101 -20.73 18.39 8.41
CA ARG A 101 -20.40 17.39 7.37
C ARG A 101 -18.90 17.11 7.29
N ALA A 102 -18.09 18.16 7.43
CA ALA A 102 -16.63 18.05 7.48
C ALA A 102 -16.16 17.16 8.65
N ARG A 103 -16.79 17.25 9.83
CA ARG A 103 -16.43 16.42 10.99
C ARG A 103 -16.77 14.95 10.77
N VAL A 104 -17.86 14.65 10.07
CA VAL A 104 -18.22 13.28 9.70
C VAL A 104 -17.20 12.69 8.72
N LEU A 105 -16.84 13.45 7.67
CA LEU A 105 -15.87 13.04 6.67
C LEU A 105 -14.48 12.82 7.28
N LEU A 106 -13.98 13.81 8.03
CA LEU A 106 -12.68 13.70 8.72
C LEU A 106 -12.68 12.58 9.77
N GLY A 107 -13.79 12.32 10.44
CA GLY A 107 -13.93 11.18 11.35
C GLY A 107 -13.78 9.84 10.63
N ARG A 108 -14.39 9.68 9.45
CA ARG A 108 -14.23 8.48 8.61
C ARG A 108 -12.79 8.33 8.11
N PHE A 109 -12.18 9.43 7.65
CA PHE A 109 -10.79 9.43 7.22
C PHE A 109 -9.82 9.11 8.36
N ALA A 110 -10.05 9.66 9.56
CA ALA A 110 -9.27 9.36 10.75
C ALA A 110 -9.40 7.88 11.15
N ALA A 111 -10.62 7.32 11.12
CA ALA A 111 -10.83 5.90 11.40
C ALA A 111 -10.10 4.99 10.39
N LEU A 112 -10.13 5.33 9.10
CA LEU A 112 -9.36 4.64 8.07
C LEU A 112 -7.86 4.78 8.31
N SER A 113 -7.40 5.97 8.69
CA SER A 113 -5.99 6.24 8.99
C SER A 113 -5.49 5.39 10.15
N THR A 114 -6.26 5.34 11.25
CA THR A 114 -5.94 4.47 12.38
C THR A 114 -5.91 2.99 11.97
N ALA A 115 -6.88 2.54 11.17
CA ALA A 115 -6.89 1.17 10.65
C ALA A 115 -5.66 0.87 9.78
N ALA A 116 -5.28 1.79 8.89
CA ALA A 116 -4.10 1.65 8.03
C ALA A 116 -2.80 1.56 8.86
N VAL A 117 -2.68 2.37 9.92
CA VAL A 117 -1.55 2.29 10.86
C VAL A 117 -1.52 0.94 11.57
N VAL A 118 -2.65 0.44 12.05
CA VAL A 118 -2.73 -0.88 12.70
C VAL A 118 -2.28 -1.99 11.74
N ILE A 119 -2.72 -1.95 10.49
CA ILE A 119 -2.31 -2.92 9.45
C ILE A 119 -0.80 -2.81 9.17
N GLY A 120 -0.26 -1.60 9.04
CA GLY A 120 1.17 -1.37 8.84
C GLY A 120 2.02 -1.87 10.00
N LEU A 121 1.57 -1.65 11.24
CA LEU A 121 2.23 -2.15 12.45
C LEU A 121 2.17 -3.68 12.54
N ALA A 122 1.04 -4.30 12.16
CA ALA A 122 0.93 -5.75 12.10
C ALA A 122 1.92 -6.34 11.08
N ALA A 123 2.07 -5.70 9.92
CA ALA A 123 3.07 -6.07 8.91
C ALA A 123 4.50 -5.95 9.44
N LEU A 124 4.81 -4.86 10.16
CA LEU A 124 6.11 -4.63 10.80
C LEU A 124 6.45 -5.74 11.80
N VAL A 125 5.54 -6.00 12.74
CA VAL A 125 5.75 -7.03 13.77
C VAL A 125 5.92 -8.40 13.13
N ALA A 126 5.05 -8.77 12.18
CA ALA A 126 5.14 -10.06 11.50
C ALA A 126 6.46 -10.23 10.74
N THR A 127 6.94 -9.18 10.07
CA THR A 127 8.22 -9.20 9.36
C THR A 127 9.39 -9.42 10.31
N LEU A 128 9.45 -8.64 11.40
CA LEU A 128 10.55 -8.71 12.38
C LEU A 128 10.57 -10.05 13.12
N VAL A 129 9.39 -10.56 13.51
CA VAL A 129 9.25 -11.86 14.14
C VAL A 129 9.71 -12.95 13.17
N ALA A 130 9.20 -12.95 11.93
CA ALA A 130 9.60 -13.94 10.92
C ALA A 130 11.10 -13.89 10.63
N SER A 131 11.70 -12.70 10.49
CA SER A 131 13.14 -12.58 10.25
C SER A 131 13.97 -13.10 11.41
N SER A 132 13.52 -12.88 12.65
CA SER A 132 14.21 -13.39 13.86
C SER A 132 14.13 -14.92 13.98
N VAL A 133 12.97 -15.51 13.67
CA VAL A 133 12.75 -16.97 13.73
C VAL A 133 13.53 -17.70 12.65
N VAL A 134 13.60 -17.12 11.45
CA VAL A 134 14.19 -17.74 10.27
C VAL A 134 15.69 -17.41 10.12
N GLY A 135 16.20 -16.48 10.92
CA GLY A 135 17.61 -16.08 10.91
C GLY A 135 18.01 -15.26 9.69
N VAL A 136 17.08 -14.47 9.13
CA VAL A 136 17.37 -13.54 8.02
C VAL A 136 17.77 -12.19 8.60
N SER A 137 19.00 -11.74 8.31
CA SER A 137 19.48 -10.42 8.74
C SER A 137 18.83 -9.32 7.91
N LEU A 138 17.83 -8.65 8.46
CA LEU A 138 17.22 -7.46 7.88
C LEU A 138 17.61 -6.22 8.66
N ASN A 139 17.87 -5.12 7.94
CA ASN A 139 18.02 -3.82 8.58
C ASN A 139 16.66 -3.38 9.14
N THR A 140 16.54 -3.34 10.47
CA THR A 140 15.31 -2.96 11.17
C THR A 140 14.80 -1.59 10.75
N ALA A 141 15.70 -0.62 10.51
CA ALA A 141 15.30 0.71 10.07
C ALA A 141 14.63 0.67 8.69
N ASN A 142 15.14 -0.15 7.76
CA ASN A 142 14.54 -0.31 6.44
C ASN A 142 13.18 -1.04 6.51
N VAL A 143 13.01 -2.01 7.41
CA VAL A 143 11.72 -2.69 7.61
C VAL A 143 10.68 -1.71 8.15
N VAL A 144 11.05 -0.92 9.16
CA VAL A 144 10.20 0.15 9.70
C VAL A 144 9.84 1.14 8.60
N ALA A 145 10.82 1.59 7.82
CA ALA A 145 10.62 2.54 6.74
C ALA A 145 9.69 1.99 5.65
N ALA A 146 9.88 0.72 5.25
CA ALA A 146 9.04 0.05 4.26
C ALA A 146 7.58 -0.08 4.73
N THR A 147 7.37 -0.55 5.96
CA THR A 147 6.03 -0.80 6.51
C THR A 147 5.27 0.48 6.85
N LEU A 148 5.94 1.50 7.37
CA LEU A 148 5.30 2.80 7.63
C LEU A 148 4.93 3.54 6.34
N THR A 149 5.70 3.37 5.26
CA THR A 149 5.40 3.97 3.95
C THR A 149 4.20 3.30 3.27
N LEU A 150 3.74 2.14 3.75
CA LEU A 150 2.46 1.55 3.31
C LEU A 150 1.28 2.45 3.68
N VAL A 151 1.31 3.06 4.88
CA VAL A 151 0.21 3.88 5.40
C VAL A 151 -0.17 5.01 4.43
N PRO A 152 0.76 5.91 4.03
CA PRO A 152 0.43 7.01 3.15
C PRO A 152 -0.04 6.54 1.75
N MET A 153 0.36 5.35 1.29
CA MET A 153 -0.16 4.75 0.05
C MET A 153 -1.66 4.45 0.13
N GLY A 154 -2.10 3.83 1.24
CA GLY A 154 -3.53 3.61 1.49
C GLY A 154 -4.28 4.93 1.67
N LEU A 155 -3.69 5.90 2.37
CA LEU A 155 -4.29 7.22 2.58
C LEU A 155 -4.47 8.01 1.29
N LEU A 156 -3.53 7.92 0.35
CA LEU A 156 -3.65 8.55 -0.96
C LEU A 156 -4.88 8.04 -1.70
N VAL A 157 -5.05 6.72 -1.77
CA VAL A 157 -6.20 6.09 -2.44
C VAL A 157 -7.51 6.47 -1.75
N ALA A 158 -7.52 6.47 -0.42
CA ALA A 158 -8.66 6.96 0.35
C ALA A 158 -8.97 8.42 -0.03
N ALA A 159 -7.99 9.33 0.07
CA ALA A 159 -8.17 10.75 -0.21
C ALA A 159 -8.68 11.03 -1.62
N ILE A 160 -8.23 10.25 -2.62
CA ILE A 160 -8.74 10.32 -3.99
C ILE A 160 -10.22 9.91 -4.04
N GLY A 161 -10.61 8.82 -3.37
CA GLY A 161 -12.03 8.44 -3.25
C GLY A 161 -12.86 9.51 -2.53
N PHE A 162 -12.35 10.09 -1.44
CA PHE A 162 -13.01 11.20 -0.74
C PHE A 162 -13.20 12.43 -1.63
N LEU A 163 -12.21 12.74 -2.46
CA LEU A 163 -12.31 13.82 -3.44
C LEU A 163 -13.36 13.52 -4.52
N ALA A 164 -13.32 12.31 -5.06
CA ALA A 164 -14.22 11.85 -6.12
C ALA A 164 -15.68 11.78 -5.65
N ALA A 165 -15.97 11.30 -4.44
CA ALA A 165 -17.30 11.35 -3.81
C ALA A 165 -17.90 12.78 -3.77
N GLY A 166 -17.05 13.80 -3.64
CA GLY A 166 -17.47 15.21 -3.68
C GLY A 166 -18.01 15.66 -5.04
N TRP A 167 -17.61 15.01 -6.14
CA TRP A 167 -17.88 15.44 -7.52
C TRP A 167 -18.74 14.46 -8.31
N LEU A 168 -18.58 13.17 -8.07
CA LEU A 168 -19.17 12.09 -8.85
C LEU A 168 -20.41 11.52 -8.15
N ARG A 169 -21.17 10.73 -8.90
CA ARG A 169 -22.16 9.81 -8.32
C ARG A 169 -21.42 8.63 -7.70
N THR A 170 -21.96 8.14 -6.59
CA THR A 170 -21.48 7.02 -5.78
C THR A 170 -20.89 5.85 -6.60
N ALA A 171 -21.58 5.35 -7.63
CA ALA A 171 -21.09 4.23 -8.46
C ALA A 171 -19.88 4.60 -9.35
N ALA A 172 -19.80 5.84 -9.83
CA ALA A 172 -18.69 6.31 -10.66
C ALA A 172 -17.42 6.52 -9.84
N ASP A 173 -17.57 6.93 -8.57
CA ASP A 173 -16.46 7.05 -7.62
C ASP A 173 -15.80 5.68 -7.35
N THR A 174 -16.59 4.66 -7.00
CA THR A 174 -16.06 3.31 -6.72
C THR A 174 -15.33 2.68 -7.92
N GLY A 175 -15.84 2.93 -9.12
CA GLY A 175 -15.21 2.46 -10.36
C GLY A 175 -13.89 3.18 -10.63
N LEU A 176 -13.84 4.50 -10.42
CA LEU A 176 -12.65 5.32 -10.64
C LEU A 176 -11.49 4.90 -9.74
N VAL A 177 -11.71 4.74 -8.44
CA VAL A 177 -10.63 4.40 -7.49
C VAL A 177 -10.10 2.98 -7.76
N SER A 178 -10.99 2.04 -8.08
CA SER A 178 -10.59 0.66 -8.43
C SER A 178 -9.79 0.62 -9.74
N PHE A 179 -10.25 1.35 -10.77
CA PHE A 179 -9.55 1.48 -12.04
C PHE A 179 -8.17 2.11 -11.87
N LEU A 180 -8.08 3.18 -11.08
CA LEU A 180 -6.82 3.89 -10.83
C LEU A 180 -5.80 3.00 -10.12
N LEU A 181 -6.23 2.20 -9.13
CA LEU A 181 -5.37 1.21 -8.50
C LEU A 181 -4.84 0.18 -9.50
N ALA A 182 -5.71 -0.36 -10.35
CA ALA A 182 -5.32 -1.31 -11.38
C ALA A 182 -4.34 -0.67 -12.39
N ALA A 183 -4.62 0.55 -12.85
CA ALA A 183 -3.75 1.28 -13.77
C ALA A 183 -2.36 1.51 -13.18
N TRP A 184 -2.26 1.94 -11.93
CA TRP A 184 -0.98 2.09 -11.22
C TRP A 184 -0.21 0.77 -11.09
N PHE A 185 -0.90 -0.32 -10.80
CA PHE A 185 -0.30 -1.64 -10.77
C PHE A 185 0.30 -2.02 -12.14
N PHE A 186 -0.47 -1.90 -13.23
CA PHE A 186 0.03 -2.21 -14.57
C PHE A 186 1.21 -1.31 -14.97
N ILE A 187 1.11 0.00 -14.72
CA ILE A 187 2.20 0.95 -15.03
C ILE A 187 3.49 0.56 -14.30
N SER A 188 3.42 0.14 -13.04
CA SER A 188 4.62 -0.13 -12.26
C SER A 188 5.19 -1.53 -12.40
N PHE A 189 4.36 -2.54 -12.63
CA PHE A 189 4.83 -3.93 -12.75
C PHE A 189 5.04 -4.37 -14.21
N VAL A 190 4.29 -3.80 -15.16
CA VAL A 190 4.40 -4.14 -16.60
C VAL A 190 5.10 -3.04 -17.39
N GLY A 191 4.95 -1.79 -16.98
CA GLY A 191 5.53 -0.64 -17.68
C GLY A 191 7.05 -0.68 -17.89
N PRO A 192 7.86 -1.09 -16.89
CA PRO A 192 9.30 -1.25 -17.07
C PRO A 192 9.67 -2.28 -18.15
N GLU A 193 8.94 -3.40 -18.21
CA GLU A 193 9.17 -4.46 -19.22
C GLU A 193 8.79 -4.01 -20.63
N LEU A 194 7.77 -3.16 -20.74
CA LEU A 194 7.37 -2.52 -21.99
C LEU A 194 8.24 -1.31 -22.35
N LYS A 195 9.26 -0.99 -21.55
CA LYS A 195 10.14 0.18 -21.71
C LYS A 195 9.35 1.50 -21.83
N LEU A 196 8.29 1.65 -21.03
CA LEU A 196 7.49 2.87 -21.04
C LEU A 196 8.34 4.09 -20.65
N PRO A 197 8.04 5.29 -21.19
CA PRO A 197 8.73 6.52 -20.82
C PRO A 197 8.65 6.78 -19.31
N GLU A 198 9.68 7.41 -18.74
CA GLU A 198 9.69 7.76 -17.31
C GLU A 198 8.47 8.59 -16.89
N ALA A 199 7.99 9.48 -17.76
CA ALA A 199 6.81 10.29 -17.50
C ALA A 199 5.58 9.42 -17.17
N THR A 200 5.44 8.28 -17.83
CA THR A 200 4.35 7.32 -17.57
C THR A 200 4.55 6.59 -16.25
N LEU A 201 5.79 6.20 -15.92
CA LEU A 201 6.09 5.53 -14.65
C LEU A 201 5.82 6.45 -13.45
N ARG A 202 6.13 7.75 -13.57
CA ARG A 202 5.88 8.78 -12.54
C ARG A 202 4.40 9.03 -12.25
N LEU A 203 3.48 8.56 -13.12
CA LEU A 203 2.04 8.62 -12.85
C LEU A 203 1.62 7.63 -11.77
N SER A 204 2.39 6.56 -11.56
CA SER A 204 2.05 5.52 -10.58
C SER A 204 2.48 5.89 -9.17
N ALA A 205 1.59 5.68 -8.18
CA ALA A 205 1.94 5.83 -6.78
C ALA A 205 3.06 4.88 -6.33
N PHE A 206 3.16 3.69 -6.94
CA PHE A 206 4.22 2.73 -6.64
C PHE A 206 5.62 3.25 -7.03
N TYR A 207 5.73 4.17 -7.99
CA TYR A 207 7.00 4.83 -8.32
C TYR A 207 7.54 5.60 -7.11
N TYR A 208 6.67 6.28 -6.37
CA TYR A 208 7.04 7.03 -5.17
C TYR A 208 7.27 6.13 -3.95
N TYR A 209 6.73 4.91 -3.94
CA TYR A 209 7.08 3.90 -2.94
C TYR A 209 8.53 3.45 -3.10
N GLY A 210 8.91 3.08 -4.34
CA GLY A 210 10.24 2.58 -4.66
C GLY A 210 10.56 1.25 -3.94
N THR A 211 11.78 1.14 -3.41
CA THR A 211 12.29 -0.07 -2.74
C THR A 211 12.83 0.25 -1.34
N PRO A 212 11.97 0.66 -0.39
CA PRO A 212 12.38 1.17 0.91
C PRO A 212 13.05 0.11 1.79
N LEU A 213 12.79 -1.17 1.53
CA LEU A 213 13.44 -2.27 2.23
C LEU A 213 14.94 -2.37 1.89
N LEU A 214 15.32 -1.99 0.67
CA LEU A 214 16.70 -2.07 0.18
C LEU A 214 17.46 -0.77 0.46
N HIS A 215 16.86 0.36 0.07
CA HIS A 215 17.55 1.65 0.02
C HIS A 215 17.09 2.63 1.11
N GLY A 216 16.15 2.23 1.97
CA GLY A 216 15.46 3.15 2.87
C GLY A 216 14.45 4.05 2.14
N VAL A 217 13.74 4.86 2.91
CA VAL A 217 12.69 5.73 2.36
C VAL A 217 13.30 6.99 1.75
N GLN A 218 12.92 7.26 0.50
CA GLN A 218 13.20 8.54 -0.14
C GLN A 218 12.22 9.58 0.36
N LEU A 219 12.68 10.45 1.28
CA LEU A 219 11.83 11.45 1.93
C LEU A 219 11.16 12.40 0.92
N ALA A 220 11.81 12.70 -0.20
CA ALA A 220 11.22 13.52 -1.27
C ALA A 220 9.97 12.85 -1.87
N ASN A 221 10.03 11.56 -2.19
CA ASN A 221 8.90 10.83 -2.76
C ASN A 221 7.77 10.65 -1.75
N LEU A 222 8.11 10.39 -0.48
CA LEU A 222 7.14 10.35 0.60
C LEU A 222 6.45 11.71 0.77
N ALA A 223 7.19 12.81 0.73
CA ALA A 223 6.64 14.15 0.84
C ALA A 223 5.67 14.47 -0.31
N VAL A 224 6.01 14.09 -1.55
CA VAL A 224 5.10 14.22 -2.70
C VAL A 224 3.82 13.44 -2.45
N LEU A 225 3.92 12.19 -2.00
CA LEU A 225 2.75 11.34 -1.77
C LEU A 225 1.81 11.90 -0.69
N VAL A 226 2.40 12.36 0.42
CA VAL A 226 1.66 12.99 1.52
C VAL A 226 1.05 14.32 1.08
N ALA A 227 1.78 15.13 0.31
CA ALA A 227 1.28 16.42 -0.19
C ALA A 227 0.09 16.23 -1.15
N VAL A 228 0.19 15.29 -2.10
CA VAL A 228 -0.91 14.99 -3.02
C VAL A 228 -2.12 14.42 -2.27
N GLY A 229 -1.90 13.50 -1.33
CA GLY A 229 -2.97 12.95 -0.49
C GLY A 229 -3.65 14.03 0.37
N ALA A 230 -2.88 14.92 0.99
CA ALA A 230 -3.40 16.03 1.78
C ALA A 230 -4.19 17.02 0.91
N ALA A 231 -3.69 17.37 -0.27
CA ALA A 231 -4.40 18.24 -1.21
C ALA A 231 -5.74 17.62 -1.65
N ALA A 232 -5.75 16.33 -1.99
CA ALA A 232 -6.97 15.61 -2.36
C ALA A 232 -7.98 15.58 -1.19
N LEU A 233 -7.52 15.32 0.03
CA LEU A 233 -8.37 15.31 1.23
C LEU A 233 -8.97 16.69 1.51
N VAL A 234 -8.17 17.76 1.43
CA VAL A 234 -8.63 19.14 1.66
C VAL A 234 -9.67 19.52 0.62
N LEU A 235 -9.37 19.30 -0.67
CA LEU A 235 -10.30 19.60 -1.76
C LEU A 235 -11.61 18.78 -1.65
N GLY A 236 -11.51 17.50 -1.29
CA GLY A 236 -12.66 16.63 -1.05
C GLY A 236 -13.52 17.12 0.12
N THR A 237 -12.88 17.49 1.23
CA THR A 237 -13.57 18.02 2.42
C THR A 237 -14.27 19.34 2.12
N LEU A 238 -13.60 20.27 1.44
CA LEU A 238 -14.17 21.56 1.05
C LEU A 238 -15.35 21.39 0.10
N ARG A 239 -15.26 20.47 -0.87
CA ARG A 239 -16.34 20.21 -1.80
C ARG A 239 -17.54 19.56 -1.12
N PHE A 240 -17.30 18.55 -0.28
CA PHE A 240 -18.35 17.85 0.45
C PHE A 240 -19.10 18.76 1.42
N ALA A 241 -18.40 19.73 2.03
CA ALA A 241 -19.01 20.75 2.87
C ALA A 241 -19.94 21.71 2.10
N ARG A 242 -19.72 21.90 0.79
CA ARG A 242 -20.49 22.79 -0.09
C ARG A 242 -21.52 22.08 -0.96
N LYS A 243 -21.56 20.74 -0.98
CA LYS A 243 -22.48 19.95 -1.81
C LYS A 243 -23.85 19.93 -1.11
N ASP A 244 -24.79 20.75 -1.59
CA ASP A 244 -26.18 20.66 -1.15
C ASP A 244 -26.73 19.29 -1.54
N ILE A 245 -27.33 18.58 -0.58
CA ILE A 245 -28.14 17.39 -0.87
C ILE A 245 -29.48 17.96 -1.34
N ALA A 246 -29.73 17.91 -2.64
CA ALA A 246 -31.08 18.00 -3.14
C ALA A 246 -31.81 16.75 -2.62
N VAL A 247 -32.76 16.99 -1.73
CA VAL A 247 -33.73 16.01 -1.20
C VAL A 247 -34.48 15.34 -2.36
#